data_AF-A0A377U2J9-F1
#
_entry.id   AF-A0A377U2J9-F1
#
_cell.length_a   1.000
_cell.length_b   1.000
_cell.length_c   1.000
_cell.angle_alpha   90.00
_cell.angle_beta   90.00
_cell.angle_gamma   90.00
#
_symmetry.space_group_name_H-M   'P 1'
#
loop_
_entity.id
_entity.type
_entity.pdbx_description
1 polymer ?
#
loop_
_entity_poly.entity_id
_entity_poly.type
_entity_poly.pdbx_seq_one_letter_code
_entity_poly.pdbx_strand_id
1 'polypeptide(L)'
;MLTARWWRELGISEHVSLELNSIGSLEARANYRDALVAYLEQFTDKLDEDSKRRMYTNPLRVLDSKNPDVQALLNDAPALGDYLDEESKAHFAGLCALLDDAGIRYTVNQRLVRGLDYYNRTVFEWVTTSLGSQGTVCAAVVTTAWLSSWAVALPRAWVLPWGWNVLFYWSRQ
;
A
#
# COMPACT_ATOMS: atom_id res chain seq x y z
N MET A 1 -16.25 4.44 -2.32
CA MET A 1 -15.73 3.06 -2.17
C MET A 1 -16.75 2.14 -1.51
N LEU A 2 -16.80 0.86 -1.89
CA LEU A 2 -17.69 -0.17 -1.30
C LEU A 2 -17.40 -0.42 0.19
N THR A 3 -16.12 -0.49 0.56
CA THR A 3 -15.67 -0.73 1.96
C THR A 3 -16.15 0.35 2.93
N ALA A 4 -16.08 1.62 2.53
CA ALA A 4 -16.62 2.73 3.31
C ALA A 4 -18.14 2.63 3.55
N ARG A 5 -18.89 2.05 2.61
CA ARG A 5 -20.33 1.78 2.82
C ARG A 5 -20.53 0.68 3.85
N TRP A 6 -19.77 -0.41 3.76
CA TRP A 6 -19.86 -1.49 4.75
C TRP A 6 -19.57 -1.02 6.18
N TRP A 7 -18.56 -0.15 6.38
CA TRP A 7 -18.29 0.42 7.70
C TRP A 7 -19.42 1.28 8.24
N ARG A 8 -20.21 1.89 7.35
CA ARG A 8 -21.40 2.67 7.72
C ARG A 8 -22.55 1.76 8.12
N GLU A 9 -22.83 0.75 7.31
CA GLU A 9 -23.87 -0.25 7.59
C GLU A 9 -23.59 -1.06 8.86
N LEU A 10 -22.32 -1.33 9.15
CA LEU A 10 -21.88 -2.01 10.37
C LEU A 10 -21.80 -1.10 11.60
N GLY A 11 -22.00 0.22 11.44
CA GLY A 11 -21.96 1.18 12.55
C GLY A 11 -20.57 1.44 13.15
N ILE A 12 -19.49 1.08 12.43
CA ILE A 12 -18.09 1.19 12.92
C ILE A 12 -17.27 2.27 12.21
N SER A 13 -17.92 3.14 11.43
CA SER A 13 -17.22 4.15 10.61
C SER A 13 -16.31 5.08 11.41
N GLU A 14 -16.68 5.42 12.65
CA GLU A 14 -15.88 6.29 13.52
C GLU A 14 -14.64 5.56 14.10
N HIS A 15 -14.58 4.23 14.00
CA HIS A 15 -13.48 3.41 14.51
C HIS A 15 -12.44 3.07 13.44
N VAL A 16 -12.67 3.45 12.18
CA VAL A 16 -11.79 3.11 11.06
C VAL A 16 -11.40 4.37 10.29
N SER A 17 -10.16 4.40 9.81
CA SER A 17 -9.63 5.51 9.02
C SER A 17 -8.94 4.97 7.77
N LEU A 18 -9.15 5.64 6.64
CA LEU A 18 -8.56 5.25 5.37
C LEU A 18 -7.18 5.89 5.23
N GLU A 19 -6.16 5.08 5.04
CA GLU A 19 -4.84 5.50 4.60
C GLU A 19 -4.62 5.06 3.16
N LEU A 20 -3.97 5.90 2.36
CA LEU A 20 -3.71 5.58 0.96
C LEU A 20 -2.38 6.17 0.48
N ASN A 21 -1.82 5.57 -0.56
CA ASN A 21 -0.57 6.00 -1.17
C ASN A 21 -0.55 5.61 -2.66
N SER A 22 0.33 6.26 -3.41
CA SER A 22 0.70 5.83 -4.76
C SER A 22 2.12 5.28 -4.73
N ILE A 23 2.29 4.04 -5.19
CA ILE A 23 3.59 3.37 -5.35
C ILE A 23 4.09 3.37 -6.80
N GLY A 24 3.50 4.24 -7.63
CA GLY A 24 3.92 4.51 -9.00
C GLY A 24 3.80 3.34 -9.97
N SER A 25 4.32 3.58 -11.18
CA SER A 25 4.65 2.55 -12.15
C SER A 25 5.83 1.68 -11.69
N LEU A 26 6.11 0.60 -12.42
CA LEU A 26 7.27 -0.25 -12.17
C LEU A 26 8.59 0.52 -12.35
N GLU A 27 8.64 1.44 -13.31
CA GLU A 27 9.83 2.26 -13.58
C GLU A 27 10.06 3.29 -12.47
N ALA A 28 9.01 4.05 -12.09
CA ALA A 28 9.05 4.97 -10.95
C ALA A 28 9.52 4.25 -9.67
N ARG A 29 9.02 3.04 -9.44
CA ARG A 29 9.41 2.22 -8.30
C ARG A 29 10.85 1.73 -8.37
N ALA A 30 11.34 1.36 -9.55
CA ALA A 30 12.74 0.97 -9.72
C ALA A 30 13.67 2.13 -9.35
N ASN A 31 13.40 3.32 -9.88
CA ASN A 31 14.18 4.53 -9.59
C ASN A 31 14.15 4.88 -8.08
N TYR A 32 12.98 4.76 -7.46
CA TYR A 32 12.86 4.97 -6.02
C TYR A 32 13.61 3.91 -5.19
N ARG A 33 13.60 2.64 -5.61
CA ARG A 33 14.33 1.58 -4.91
C ARG A 33 15.82 1.89 -4.87
N ASP A 34 16.39 2.33 -5.99
CA ASP A 34 17.82 2.66 -6.06
C ASP A 34 18.17 3.83 -5.13
N ALA A 35 17.33 4.88 -5.11
CA ALA A 35 17.49 6.00 -4.20
C ALA A 35 17.36 5.60 -2.72
N LEU A 36 16.40 4.73 -2.40
CA LEU A 36 16.18 4.24 -1.03
C LEU A 36 17.36 3.37 -0.57
N VAL A 37 17.91 2.51 -1.43
CA VAL A 37 19.11 1.73 -1.10
C VAL A 37 20.30 2.65 -0.85
N ALA A 38 20.57 3.60 -1.75
CA ALA A 38 21.67 4.55 -1.59
C ALA A 38 21.55 5.40 -0.31
N TYR A 39 20.33 5.72 0.11
CA TYR A 39 20.06 6.36 1.39
C TYR A 39 20.37 5.43 2.57
N LEU A 40 19.81 4.22 2.57
CA LEU A 40 19.94 3.28 3.68
C LEU A 40 21.38 2.77 3.88
N GLU A 41 22.18 2.66 2.81
CA GLU A 41 23.60 2.26 2.89
C GLU A 41 24.43 3.19 3.77
N GLN A 42 24.09 4.49 3.81
CA GLN A 42 24.75 5.49 4.66
C GLN A 42 24.50 5.26 6.16
N PHE A 43 23.49 4.44 6.50
CA PHE A 43 23.06 4.18 7.86
C PHE A 43 23.08 2.69 8.22
N THR A 44 23.84 1.88 7.48
CA THR A 44 23.88 0.42 7.64
C THR A 44 24.11 -0.01 9.11
N ASP A 45 24.95 0.71 9.85
CA ASP A 45 25.25 0.41 11.26
C ASP A 45 24.08 0.67 12.22
N LYS A 46 23.09 1.46 11.80
CA LYS A 46 21.88 1.79 12.57
C LYS A 46 20.66 0.95 12.17
N LEU A 47 20.78 0.14 11.12
CA LEU A 47 19.72 -0.77 10.70
C LEU A 47 19.76 -2.05 11.54
N ASP A 48 18.59 -2.56 11.91
CA ASP A 48 18.49 -3.93 12.43
C ASP A 48 18.71 -4.97 11.33
N GLU A 49 18.96 -6.22 11.74
CA GLU A 49 19.25 -7.31 10.81
C GLU A 49 18.12 -7.60 9.81
N ASP A 50 16.86 -7.35 10.18
CA ASP A 50 15.73 -7.52 9.27
C ASP A 50 15.74 -6.44 8.19
N SER A 51 15.97 -5.19 8.60
CA SER A 51 16.10 -4.03 7.72
C SER A 51 17.30 -4.16 6.77
N LYS A 52 18.47 -4.59 7.26
CA LYS A 52 19.66 -4.87 6.42
C LYS A 52 19.37 -5.92 5.35
N ARG A 53 18.71 -7.02 5.72
CA ARG A 53 18.34 -8.09 4.77
C ARG A 53 17.34 -7.60 3.71
N ARG A 54 16.35 -6.81 4.13
CA ARG A 54 15.31 -6.26 3.24
C ARG A 54 15.86 -5.22 2.29
N MET A 55 16.81 -4.39 2.72
CA MET A 55 17.44 -3.36 1.90
C MET A 55 17.90 -3.89 0.55
N TYR A 56 18.54 -5.07 0.51
CA TYR A 56 19.05 -5.66 -0.73
C TYR A 56 18.05 -6.53 -1.49
N THR A 57 17.01 -7.04 -0.82
CA THR A 57 16.04 -7.96 -1.45
C THR A 57 14.78 -7.22 -1.91
N ASN A 58 14.16 -6.48 -1.00
CA ASN A 58 12.97 -5.68 -1.24
C ASN A 58 13.01 -4.42 -0.35
N PRO A 59 13.75 -3.38 -0.78
CA PRO A 59 14.01 -2.19 0.05
C PRO A 59 12.74 -1.46 0.49
N LEU A 60 11.65 -1.54 -0.27
CA LEU A 60 10.35 -0.97 0.14
C LEU A 60 9.87 -1.56 1.47
N ARG A 61 10.16 -2.83 1.75
CA ARG A 61 9.77 -3.45 3.02
C ARG A 61 10.51 -2.91 4.23
N VAL A 62 11.52 -2.08 4.05
CA VAL A 62 12.16 -1.34 5.16
C VAL A 62 11.25 -0.21 5.65
N LEU A 63 10.41 0.37 4.77
CA LEU A 63 9.48 1.46 5.12
C LEU A 63 8.45 1.06 6.18
N ASP A 64 8.13 -0.23 6.24
CA ASP A 64 7.22 -0.86 7.22
C ASP A 64 7.96 -1.43 8.45
N SER A 65 9.22 -1.04 8.69
CA SER A 65 9.97 -1.51 9.85
C SER A 65 9.28 -1.09 11.15
N LYS A 66 9.19 -2.00 12.13
CA LYS A 66 8.65 -1.68 13.47
C LYS A 66 9.72 -1.17 14.43
N ASN A 67 10.98 -1.16 14.00
CA ASN A 67 12.09 -0.66 14.80
C ASN A 67 12.00 0.89 14.90
N PRO A 68 11.88 1.47 16.10
CA PRO A 68 11.80 2.92 16.28
C PRO A 68 12.99 3.67 15.71
N ASP A 69 14.20 3.11 15.82
CA ASP A 69 15.42 3.75 15.32
C ASP A 69 15.42 3.80 13.79
N VAL A 70 14.95 2.71 13.14
CA VAL A 70 14.78 2.69 11.69
C VAL A 70 13.66 3.63 11.25
N GLN A 71 12.52 3.65 11.97
CA GLN A 71 11.44 4.59 11.66
C GLN A 71 11.87 6.05 11.79
N ALA A 72 12.72 6.36 12.77
CA ALA A 72 13.29 7.70 12.91
C ALA A 72 14.17 8.07 11.71
N LEU A 73 15.02 7.15 11.24
CA LEU A 73 15.85 7.34 10.04
C LEU A 73 15.01 7.52 8.77
N LEU A 74 13.88 6.83 8.67
CA LEU A 74 13.00 6.91 7.51
C LEU A 74 12.22 8.23 7.41
N ASN A 75 12.25 9.08 8.44
CA ASN A 75 11.70 10.43 8.36
C ASN A 75 12.45 11.30 7.32
N ASP A 76 13.76 11.07 7.16
CA ASP A 76 14.64 11.84 6.27
C ASP A 76 14.96 11.09 4.96
N ALA A 77 14.33 9.92 4.75
CA ALA A 77 14.49 9.15 3.52
C ALA A 77 13.85 9.89 2.31
N PRO A 78 14.31 9.60 1.08
CA PRO A 78 13.64 10.08 -0.13
C PRO A 78 12.15 9.75 -0.10
N ALA A 79 11.30 10.68 -0.53
CA ALA A 79 9.86 10.45 -0.57
C ALA A 79 9.47 9.75 -1.88
N LEU A 80 8.74 8.64 -1.81
CA LEU A 80 8.25 7.91 -3.00
C LEU A 80 7.43 8.81 -3.95
N GLY A 81 6.74 9.81 -3.39
CA GLY A 81 5.96 10.78 -4.15
C GLY A 81 6.78 11.56 -5.19
N ASP A 82 8.07 11.81 -4.92
CA ASP A 82 8.96 12.58 -5.79
C ASP A 82 9.40 11.79 -7.03
N TYR A 83 9.24 10.46 -7.00
CA TYR A 83 9.65 9.55 -8.06
C TYR A 83 8.47 9.12 -8.95
N LEU A 84 7.25 9.55 -8.62
CA LEU A 84 6.06 9.19 -9.39
C LEU A 84 6.10 9.80 -10.80
N ASP A 85 5.76 8.99 -11.79
CA ASP A 85 5.45 9.47 -13.13
C ASP A 85 4.14 10.28 -13.15
N GLU A 86 3.99 11.15 -14.16
CA GLU A 86 2.84 12.04 -14.29
C GLU A 86 1.50 11.28 -14.40
N GLU A 87 1.51 10.08 -15.02
CA GLU A 87 0.31 9.25 -15.10
C GLU A 87 -0.11 8.74 -13.70
N SER A 88 0.85 8.29 -12.90
CA SER A 88 0.62 7.84 -11.52
C SER A 88 0.17 8.98 -10.61
N LYS A 89 0.71 10.20 -10.79
CA LYS A 89 0.26 11.41 -10.09
C LYS A 89 -1.17 11.76 -10.46
N ALA A 90 -1.48 11.81 -11.76
CA ALA A 90 -2.83 12.12 -12.25
C ALA A 90 -3.86 11.08 -11.78
N HIS A 91 -3.52 9.79 -11.84
CA HIS A 91 -4.36 8.71 -11.35
C HIS A 91 -4.65 8.84 -9.85
N PHE A 92 -3.63 9.12 -9.04
CA PHE A 92 -3.77 9.29 -7.60
C PHE A 92 -4.59 10.54 -7.24
N ALA A 93 -4.37 11.66 -7.93
CA ALA A 93 -5.16 12.88 -7.76
C ALA A 93 -6.65 12.65 -8.12
N GLY A 94 -6.91 11.91 -9.20
CA GLY A 94 -8.27 11.52 -9.59
C GLY A 94 -8.96 10.67 -8.52
N LEU A 95 -8.25 9.72 -7.91
CA LEU A 95 -8.79 8.94 -6.78
C LEU A 95 -9.11 9.83 -5.58
N CYS A 96 -8.21 10.74 -5.22
CA CYS A 96 -8.42 11.68 -4.11
C CYS A 96 -9.69 12.52 -4.34
N ALA A 97 -9.84 13.10 -5.53
CA ALA A 97 -11.04 13.86 -5.89
C ALA A 97 -12.33 13.04 -5.78
N LEU A 98 -12.31 11.76 -6.17
CA LEU A 98 -13.47 10.86 -6.02
C LEU A 98 -13.78 10.53 -4.55
N LEU A 99 -12.77 10.46 -3.69
CA LEU A 99 -12.96 10.23 -2.25
C LEU A 99 -13.52 11.49 -1.57
N ASP A 100 -13.02 12.67 -1.96
CA ASP A 100 -13.50 13.97 -1.49
C ASP A 100 -14.97 14.19 -1.86
N ASP A 101 -15.34 13.96 -3.13
CA ASP A 101 -16.73 14.06 -3.61
C ASP A 101 -17.66 13.08 -2.88
N ALA A 102 -17.15 11.89 -2.53
CA ALA A 102 -17.88 10.90 -1.76
C ALA A 102 -17.93 11.20 -0.24
N GLY A 103 -17.27 12.26 0.24
CA GLY A 103 -17.18 12.62 1.66
C GLY A 103 -16.43 11.58 2.50
N ILE A 104 -15.49 10.85 1.91
CA ILE A 104 -14.71 9.82 2.58
C ILE A 104 -13.42 10.46 3.10
N ARG A 105 -13.28 10.55 4.43
CA ARG A 105 -12.04 11.03 5.07
C ARG A 105 -10.90 10.03 4.84
N TYR A 106 -9.73 10.53 4.46
CA TYR A 106 -8.51 9.72 4.28
C TYR A 106 -7.24 10.48 4.70
N THR A 107 -6.15 9.75 4.90
CA THR A 107 -4.80 10.28 5.12
C THR A 107 -3.85 9.72 4.06
N VAL A 108 -2.99 10.57 3.49
CA VAL A 108 -1.93 10.12 2.59
C VAL A 108 -0.74 9.63 3.43
N ASN A 109 -0.44 8.34 3.36
CA ASN A 109 0.69 7.74 4.08
C ASN A 109 1.77 7.29 3.11
N GLN A 110 2.84 8.08 2.95
CA GLN A 110 3.92 7.77 2.01
C GLN A 110 4.71 6.49 2.35
N ARG A 111 4.58 5.97 3.57
CA ARG A 111 5.21 4.72 4.01
C ARG A 111 4.35 3.49 3.71
N LEU A 112 3.11 3.68 3.30
CA LEU A 112 2.21 2.58 2.94
C LEU A 112 2.65 1.99 1.60
N VAL A 113 3.30 0.82 1.64
CA VAL A 113 3.87 0.13 0.46
C VAL A 113 3.57 -1.38 0.41
N ARG A 114 2.50 -1.81 1.10
CA ARG A 114 2.02 -3.21 1.33
C ARG A 114 2.67 -4.32 0.47
N GLY A 115 3.11 -5.38 1.17
CA GLY A 115 4.08 -6.38 0.72
C GLY A 115 3.67 -7.46 -0.28
N LEU A 116 2.85 -7.16 -1.29
CA LEU A 116 2.71 -8.01 -2.47
C LEU A 116 3.38 -7.30 -3.66
N ASP A 117 4.51 -7.84 -4.09
CA ASP A 117 5.47 -7.16 -4.99
C ASP A 117 4.92 -6.91 -6.42
N TYR A 118 3.69 -7.33 -6.70
CA TYR A 118 2.98 -7.17 -7.97
C TYR A 118 1.99 -6.01 -8.01
N TYR A 119 1.91 -5.20 -6.96
CA TYR A 119 1.04 -4.02 -6.89
C TYR A 119 1.51 -2.89 -7.80
N ASN A 120 0.60 -2.10 -8.36
CA ASN A 120 0.92 -0.91 -9.17
C ASN A 120 -0.02 0.24 -8.82
N ARG A 121 0.49 1.48 -8.92
CA ARG A 121 -0.27 2.72 -8.66
C ARG A 121 -0.78 2.80 -7.22
N THR A 122 -2.08 2.66 -6.99
CA THR A 122 -2.68 2.95 -5.67
C THR A 122 -2.63 1.75 -4.73
N VAL A 123 -2.17 1.99 -3.50
CA VAL A 123 -2.39 1.13 -2.34
C VAL A 123 -3.22 1.87 -1.30
N PHE A 124 -4.08 1.14 -0.60
CA PHE A 124 -4.84 1.70 0.50
C PHE A 124 -5.07 0.69 1.61
N GLU A 125 -5.37 1.21 2.78
CA GLU A 125 -5.60 0.47 4.00
C GLU A 125 -6.62 1.16 4.89
N TRP A 126 -7.51 0.40 5.53
CA TRP A 126 -8.31 0.87 6.64
C TRP A 126 -7.61 0.50 7.94
N VAL A 127 -7.24 1.50 8.74
CA VAL A 127 -6.63 1.33 10.05
C VAL A 127 -7.61 1.67 11.18
N THR A 128 -7.48 1.02 12.34
CA THR A 128 -8.20 1.30 13.58
C THR A 128 -7.26 1.42 14.76
N THR A 129 -7.55 2.34 15.66
CA THR A 129 -6.86 2.46 16.97
C THR A 129 -7.64 1.77 18.09
N SER A 130 -8.85 1.27 17.82
CA SER A 130 -9.76 0.70 18.82
C SER A 130 -9.44 -0.77 19.20
N LEU A 131 -8.56 -1.44 18.46
CA LEU A 131 -8.24 -2.87 18.63
C LEU A 131 -6.86 -3.16 19.27
N GLY A 132 -6.08 -2.16 19.68
CA GLY A 132 -4.70 -2.38 20.17
C GLY A 132 -3.69 -2.59 19.02
N SER A 133 -2.67 -3.45 19.21
CA SER A 133 -1.46 -3.55 18.35
C SER A 133 -1.64 -4.13 16.93
N GLN A 134 -2.87 -4.20 16.41
CA GLN A 134 -3.18 -4.56 15.03
C GLN A 134 -4.24 -3.61 14.48
N GLY A 135 -3.79 -2.63 13.67
CA GLY A 135 -4.66 -1.58 13.15
C GLY A 135 -5.36 -1.94 11.84
N THR A 136 -4.85 -2.86 11.04
CA THR A 136 -5.38 -3.13 9.69
C THR A 136 -6.71 -3.89 9.70
N VAL A 137 -7.78 -3.25 9.24
CA VAL A 137 -9.11 -3.89 9.10
C VAL A 137 -9.34 -4.37 7.65
N CYS A 138 -8.82 -3.66 6.66
CA CYS A 138 -8.98 -4.02 5.25
C CYS A 138 -7.89 -3.36 4.39
N ALA A 139 -7.33 -4.07 3.43
CA ALA A 139 -6.41 -3.52 2.44
C ALA A 139 -6.82 -4.01 1.04
N ALA A 140 -6.66 -3.16 0.02
CA ALA A 140 -6.74 -3.62 -1.36
C ALA A 140 -5.83 -2.79 -2.27
N VAL A 141 -5.77 -3.19 -3.53
CA VAL A 141 -4.86 -2.66 -4.52
C VAL A 141 -5.49 -2.64 -5.91
N VAL A 142 -4.95 -1.80 -6.79
CA VAL A 142 -5.23 -1.89 -8.23
C VAL A 142 -4.17 -2.78 -8.88
N THR A 143 -4.59 -3.82 -9.59
CA THR A 143 -3.67 -4.70 -10.33
C THR A 143 -4.05 -4.76 -11.80
N THR A 144 -3.11 -4.51 -12.70
CA THR A 144 -3.27 -4.76 -14.15
C THR A 144 -2.72 -6.13 -14.57
N ALA A 145 -1.95 -6.81 -13.71
CA ALA A 145 -1.18 -8.01 -14.06
C ALA A 145 -1.93 -9.36 -13.94
N TRP A 146 -3.25 -9.36 -13.73
CA TRP A 146 -3.97 -10.58 -13.33
C TRP A 146 -4.51 -11.47 -14.46
N LEU A 147 -4.59 -10.98 -15.70
CA LEU A 147 -5.31 -11.71 -16.76
C LEU A 147 -4.46 -12.74 -17.54
N SER A 148 -3.14 -12.70 -17.49
CA SER A 148 -2.31 -13.55 -18.37
C SER A 148 -1.82 -14.87 -17.78
N SER A 149 -1.78 -15.03 -16.45
CA SER A 149 -1.08 -16.17 -15.82
C SER A 149 -1.98 -17.31 -15.30
N TRP A 150 -3.30 -17.15 -15.25
CA TRP A 150 -4.20 -18.14 -14.61
C TRP A 150 -5.32 -18.70 -15.50
N ALA A 151 -5.32 -18.43 -16.81
CA ALA A 151 -6.38 -18.91 -17.71
C ALA A 151 -6.43 -20.44 -17.93
N VAL A 152 -5.55 -21.24 -17.31
CA VAL A 152 -5.45 -22.69 -17.57
C VAL A 152 -5.91 -23.58 -16.40
N ALA A 153 -6.20 -23.03 -15.21
CA ALA A 153 -6.60 -23.87 -14.08
C ALA A 153 -7.78 -23.26 -13.33
N LEU A 154 -9.01 -23.66 -13.70
CA LEU A 154 -10.14 -24.00 -12.83
C LEU A 154 -11.44 -24.12 -13.67
N PRO A 155 -12.10 -25.29 -13.72
CA PRO A 155 -13.43 -25.39 -14.29
C PRO A 155 -14.44 -24.83 -13.29
N ARG A 156 -15.22 -23.83 -13.73
CA ARG A 156 -16.35 -23.18 -13.03
C ARG A 156 -15.97 -22.24 -11.87
N ALA A 157 -15.49 -21.05 -12.21
CA ALA A 157 -15.77 -19.85 -11.44
C ALA A 157 -17.04 -19.19 -11.98
N TRP A 158 -17.98 -18.85 -11.10
CA TRP A 158 -19.10 -17.98 -11.44
C TRP A 158 -18.55 -16.58 -11.69
N VAL A 159 -18.49 -16.20 -12.96
CA VAL A 159 -18.14 -14.84 -13.39
C VAL A 159 -19.38 -13.97 -13.15
N LEU A 160 -19.31 -13.04 -12.20
CA LEU A 160 -20.28 -11.94 -12.13
C LEU A 160 -19.87 -10.85 -13.15
N PRO A 161 -20.83 -10.17 -13.82
CA PRO A 161 -20.57 -9.45 -15.07
C PRO A 161 -19.85 -8.10 -14.94
N TRP A 162 -19.25 -7.79 -13.79
CA TRP A 162 -18.63 -6.50 -13.52
C TRP A 162 -17.23 -6.75 -12.94
N GLY A 163 -16.21 -6.70 -13.80
CA GLY A 163 -14.82 -7.14 -13.57
C GLY A 163 -14.05 -6.43 -12.45
N TRP A 164 -14.47 -6.61 -11.20
CA TRP A 164 -13.79 -6.17 -10.00
C TRP A 164 -13.55 -7.37 -9.08
N ASN A 165 -12.32 -7.85 -8.98
CA ASN A 165 -11.93 -8.86 -8.00
C ASN A 165 -11.32 -8.15 -6.78
N VAL A 166 -12.06 -8.08 -5.68
CA VAL A 166 -11.53 -7.64 -4.38
C VAL A 166 -11.12 -8.89 -3.61
N LEU A 167 -9.82 -9.06 -3.36
CA LEU A 167 -9.32 -10.12 -2.47
C LEU A 167 -9.40 -9.63 -1.02
N PHE A 168 -10.24 -10.26 -0.20
CA PHE A 168 -10.25 -10.05 1.25
C PHE A 168 -9.31 -11.07 1.90
N TYR A 169 -8.25 -10.61 2.56
CA TYR A 169 -7.40 -11.46 3.38
C TYR A 169 -7.62 -11.17 4.86
N TRP A 170 -7.89 -12.21 5.64
CA TRP A 170 -7.99 -12.14 7.10
C TRP A 170 -6.77 -12.88 7.67
N SER A 171 -5.79 -12.13 8.18
CA SER A 171 -4.62 -12.71 8.83
C SER A 171 -4.94 -12.95 10.30
N ARG A 172 -5.26 -14.18 10.69
CA ARG A 172 -5.07 -14.63 12.08
C ARG A 172 -3.59 -14.91 12.28
N GLN A 173 -2.97 -14.22 13.22
CA GLN A 173 -1.93 -14.82 14.06
C GLN A 173 -2.50 -14.98 15.44
#